data_AF-X1MY17-F1
#
_entry.id   AF-X1MY17-F1
#
_cell.length_a   1.000
_cell.length_b   1.000
_cell.length_c   1.000
_cell.angle_alpha   90.00
_cell.angle_beta   90.00
_cell.angle_gamma   90.00
#
_symmetry.space_group_name_H-M   'P 1'
#
loop_
_entity.id
_entity.type
_entity.pdbx_description
1 polymer ?
#
loop_
_entity_poly.entity_id
_entity_poly.type
_entity_poly.pdbx_seq_one_letter_code
_entity_poly.pdbx_strand_id
1 'polypeptide(L)'
;MEITELLRQGRDEEAWQRCCGFIDLSLEDFMRIQRRLLSEQLELLKRCELGRYIMNGATPRNLEEFREQVPSPPMTTMPLTS
;
A
#
# COMPACT_ATOMS: atom_id res chain seq x y z
N MET A 1 -10.51 7.69 -23.70
CA MET A 1 -11.76 8.48 -23.56
C MET A 1 -11.71 9.19 -22.24
N GLU A 2 -12.01 10.49 -22.22
CA GLU A 2 -11.97 11.32 -21.01
C GLU A 2 -13.12 10.99 -20.07
N ILE A 3 -12.90 11.15 -18.75
CA ILE A 3 -13.90 10.84 -17.72
C ILE A 3 -15.13 11.74 -17.85
N THR A 4 -14.92 13.00 -18.20
CA THR A 4 -16.00 13.94 -18.49
C THR A 4 -16.91 13.46 -19.63
N GLU A 5 -16.35 12.78 -20.63
CA GLU A 5 -17.13 12.25 -21.74
C GLU A 5 -17.91 10.98 -21.34
N LEU A 6 -17.36 10.16 -20.44
CA LEU A 6 -18.09 9.03 -19.83
C LEU A 6 -19.34 9.51 -19.08
N LEU A 7 -19.17 10.51 -18.23
CA LEU A 7 -20.25 11.10 -17.45
C LEU A 7 -21.30 11.75 -18.37
N ARG A 8 -20.87 12.45 -19.43
CA ARG A 8 -21.78 13.05 -20.41
C ARG A 8 -22.60 11.99 -21.17
N GLN A 9 -22.05 10.79 -21.35
CA GLN A 9 -22.71 9.65 -21.98
C GLN A 9 -23.56 8.81 -20.99
N GLY A 10 -23.63 9.19 -19.71
CA GLY A 10 -24.34 8.43 -18.66
C GLY A 10 -23.68 7.10 -18.31
N ARG A 11 -22.39 6.94 -18.62
CA ARG A 11 -21.60 5.72 -18.35
C ARG A 11 -20.96 5.79 -16.97
N ASP A 12 -21.79 6.02 -15.95
CA ASP A 12 -21.34 6.34 -14.60
C ASP A 12 -20.57 5.18 -13.96
N GLU A 13 -20.97 3.93 -14.22
CA GLU A 13 -20.25 2.75 -13.72
C GLU A 13 -18.82 2.68 -14.26
N GLU A 14 -18.62 2.98 -15.54
CA GLU A 14 -17.28 2.93 -16.14
C GLU A 14 -16.42 4.13 -15.68
N ALA A 15 -17.03 5.29 -15.46
CA ALA A 15 -16.37 6.43 -14.82
C ALA A 15 -15.98 6.09 -13.37
N TRP A 16 -16.88 5.43 -12.62
CA TRP A 16 -16.65 4.97 -11.26
C TRP A 16 -15.51 3.96 -11.20
N GLN A 17 -15.55 2.89 -11.99
CA GLN A 17 -14.49 1.89 -11.99
C GLN A 17 -13.11 2.49 -12.32
N ARG A 18 -13.06 3.50 -13.20
CA ARG A 18 -11.82 4.17 -13.57
C ARG A 18 -11.23 5.06 -12.46
N CYS A 19 -12.08 5.72 -11.67
CA CYS A 19 -11.65 6.61 -10.58
C CYS A 19 -11.55 5.92 -9.22
N CYS A 20 -12.54 5.08 -8.93
CA CYS A 20 -12.92 4.60 -7.62
C CYS A 20 -12.99 3.07 -7.54
N GLY A 21 -12.70 2.33 -8.61
CA GLY A 21 -12.80 0.86 -8.61
C GLY A 21 -11.92 0.16 -7.56
N PHE A 22 -10.95 0.86 -6.98
CA PHE A 22 -10.19 0.37 -5.83
C PHE A 22 -11.03 0.24 -4.54
N ILE A 23 -12.14 0.98 -4.43
CA ILE A 23 -13.05 0.94 -3.28
C ILE A 23 -13.86 -0.37 -3.30
N ASP A 24 -14.14 -0.89 -4.48
CA ASP A 24 -14.92 -2.11 -4.68
C ASP A 24 -14.07 -3.39 -4.59
N LEU A 25 -12.77 -3.26 -4.29
CA LEU A 25 -11.90 -4.41 -4.15
C LEU A 25 -12.35 -5.30 -2.99
N SER A 26 -12.39 -6.61 -3.25
CA SER A 26 -12.49 -7.58 -2.18
C SER A 26 -11.28 -7.45 -1.24
N LEU A 27 -11.45 -7.83 0.02
CA LEU A 27 -10.33 -7.87 0.97
C LEU A 27 -9.17 -8.74 0.45
N GLU A 28 -9.50 -9.84 -0.25
CA GLU A 28 -8.50 -10.72 -0.86
C GLU A 28 -7.70 -10.00 -1.95
N ASP A 29 -8.38 -9.34 -2.88
CA ASP A 29 -7.73 -8.57 -3.96
C ASP A 29 -6.91 -7.41 -3.42
N PHE A 30 -7.47 -6.67 -2.46
CA PHE A 30 -6.76 -5.59 -1.78
C PHE A 30 -5.47 -6.12 -1.15
N MET A 31 -5.56 -7.20 -0.36
CA MET A 31 -4.38 -7.76 0.31
C MET A 31 -3.37 -8.34 -0.69
N ARG A 32 -3.81 -8.90 -1.81
CA ARG A 32 -2.94 -9.34 -2.90
C ARG A 32 -2.17 -8.18 -3.51
N ILE A 33 -2.83 -7.06 -3.79
CA ILE A 33 -2.21 -5.83 -4.32
C ILE A 33 -1.22 -5.26 -3.31
N GLN A 34 -1.62 -5.10 -2.05
CA GLN A 34 -0.76 -4.53 -1.01
C GLN A 34 0.50 -5.37 -0.77
N ARG A 35 0.37 -6.70 -0.71
CA ARG A 35 1.54 -7.59 -0.56
C ARG A 35 2.52 -7.44 -1.72
N ARG A 36 2.01 -7.40 -2.95
CA ARG A 36 2.87 -7.19 -4.13
C ARG A 36 3.58 -5.83 -4.06
N LEU A 37 2.84 -4.75 -3.84
CA LEU A 37 3.39 -3.40 -3.79
C LEU A 37 4.46 -3.28 -2.70
N LEU A 38 4.19 -3.79 -1.50
CA LEU A 38 5.13 -3.72 -0.39
C LEU A 38 6.42 -4.50 -0.67
N SER A 39 6.31 -5.68 -1.28
CA SER A 39 7.49 -6.45 -1.71
C SER A 39 8.34 -5.69 -2.73
N GLU A 40 7.70 -5.01 -3.71
CA GLU A 40 8.41 -4.15 -4.67
C GLU A 40 9.11 -2.97 -3.96
N GLN A 41 8.47 -2.36 -2.95
CA GLN A 41 9.09 -1.28 -2.17
C GLN A 41 10.26 -1.77 -1.30
N LEU A 42 10.21 -2.99 -0.76
CA LEU A 42 11.34 -3.57 -0.02
C LEU A 42 12.58 -3.70 -0.90
N GLU A 43 12.44 -4.12 -2.15
CA GLU A 43 13.55 -4.20 -3.10
C GLU A 43 14.17 -2.82 -3.40
N LEU A 44 13.36 -1.77 -3.42
CA LEU A 44 13.84 -0.40 -3.58
C LEU A 44 14.54 0.10 -2.30
N LEU A 45 13.96 -0.15 -1.13
CA LEU A 45 14.50 0.28 0.17
C LEU A 45 15.87 -0.33 0.48
N LYS A 46 16.13 -1.57 0.06
CA LYS A 46 17.45 -2.21 0.19
C LYS A 46 18.58 -1.42 -0.47
N ARG A 47 18.25 -0.58 -1.46
CA ARG A 47 19.23 0.16 -2.27
C ARG A 47 19.48 1.58 -1.79
N CYS A 48 18.75 2.06 -0.77
CA CYS A 48 18.92 3.43 -0.26
C CYS A 48 19.30 3.44 1.22
N GLU A 49 20.10 4.44 1.62
CA GLU A 49 20.58 4.57 3.01
C GLU A 49 19.43 4.72 4.01
N LEU A 50 18.37 5.44 3.62
CA LEU A 50 17.17 5.58 4.44
C LEU A 50 16.51 4.22 4.72
N GLY A 51 16.45 3.34 3.72
CA GLY A 51 15.91 2.00 3.90
C GLY A 51 16.76 1.17 4.86
N ARG A 52 18.09 1.30 4.81
CA ARG A 52 18.98 0.63 5.77
C ARG A 52 18.77 1.13 7.20
N TYR A 53 18.48 2.42 7.37
CA TYR A 53 18.11 2.99 8.67
C TYR A 53 16.75 2.47 9.15
N ILE A 54 15.71 2.52 8.31
CA ILE A 54 14.35 2.04 8.63
C ILE A 54 14.35 0.56 9.00
N MET A 55 15.14 -0.25 8.28
CA MET A 55 15.24 -1.69 8.52
C MET A 55 16.23 -2.04 9.63
N ASN A 56 16.78 -1.05 10.37
CA ASN A 56 17.77 -1.26 11.43
C ASN A 56 18.97 -2.14 10.97
N GLY A 57 19.42 -1.95 9.73
CA GLY A 57 20.49 -2.73 9.12
C GLY A 57 20.08 -4.12 8.60
N ALA A 58 18.84 -4.56 8.83
CA ALA A 58 18.32 -5.81 8.28
C ALA A 58 18.10 -5.73 6.76
N THR A 59 18.04 -6.89 6.09
CA THR A 59 17.82 -6.98 4.63
C THR A 59 16.78 -8.06 4.32
N PRO A 60 15.53 -7.87 4.77
CA PRO A 60 14.48 -8.88 4.65
C PRO A 60 14.16 -9.19 3.18
N ARG A 61 14.02 -10.48 2.85
CA ARG A 61 13.79 -10.95 1.47
C ARG A 61 12.33 -11.02 1.08
N ASN A 62 11.44 -11.06 2.07
CA ASN A 62 10.00 -11.17 1.92
C ASN A 62 9.30 -10.40 3.05
N LEU A 63 7.97 -10.37 3.01
CA LEU A 63 7.17 -9.60 3.96
C LEU A 63 7.19 -10.20 5.36
N GLU A 64 7.31 -11.52 5.45
CA GLU A 64 7.38 -12.28 6.69
C GLU A 64 8.65 -11.92 7.46
N GLU A 65 9.80 -11.99 6.80
CA GLU A 65 11.09 -11.54 7.34
C GLU A 65 11.06 -10.05 7.71
N PHE A 66 10.43 -9.22 6.87
CA PHE A 66 10.30 -7.79 7.17
C PHE A 66 9.50 -7.57 8.46
N ARG A 67 8.38 -8.28 8.64
CA ARG A 67 7.54 -8.19 9.84
C ARG A 67 8.26 -8.66 11.11
N GLU A 68 9.13 -9.66 10.99
CA GLU A 68 9.90 -10.19 12.13
C GLU A 68 11.09 -9.30 12.49
N GLN A 69 11.77 -8.73 11.48
CA GLN A 69 13.05 -8.03 11.66
C GLN A 69 12.88 -6.52 11.84
N VAL A 70 11.86 -5.92 11.24
CA VAL A 70 11.56 -4.50 11.41
C VAL A 70 10.61 -4.36 12.58
N PRO A 71 11.04 -3.72 13.69
CA PRO A 71 10.20 -3.59 14.86
C PRO A 71 8.89 -2.88 14.47
N SER A 72 7.76 -3.52 14.76
CA SER A 72 6.48 -2.82 14.74
C SER A 72 6.64 -1.58 15.60
N PRO A 73 6.30 -0.37 15.11
CA PRO A 73 6.21 0.76 16.01
C PRO A 73 5.32 0.32 17.19
N PRO A 74 5.73 0.59 18.44
CA PRO A 74 4.90 0.26 19.57
C PRO A 74 3.55 0.94 19.34
N MET A 75 2.46 0.15 19.34
CA MET A 75 1.08 0.63 19.29
C MET A 75 0.69 1.38 20.58
N THR A 76 1.61 2.16 21.15
CA THR A 76 1.47 2.89 22.39
C THR A 76 1.80 4.36 22.14
N THR A 77 0.79 5.20 22.44
CA THR A 77 0.76 6.67 22.43
C THR A 77 0.30 7.36 21.13
N MET A 78 -0.93 7.10 20.69
CA MET A 78 -1.79 8.26 20.44
C MET A 78 -2.35 8.66 21.80
N PRO A 79 -1.94 9.78 22.42
CA PRO A 79 -2.65 10.30 23.57
C PRO A 79 -4.07 10.59 23.09
N LEU A 80 -5.05 9.84 23.63
CA LEU A 80 -6.44 10.26 23.61
C LEU A 80 -6.50 11.55 24.43
N THR A 81 -6.30 12.69 23.77
CA THR A 81 -6.64 13.99 24.37
C THR A 81 -8.16 14.01 24.49
N SER A 82 -8.61 14.02 25.75
CA SER A 82 -10.00 14.14 26.17
C SER A 82 -10.68 15.39 25.63
#